data_AF-A0A8J1Z474-F1
#
_entry.id   AF-A0A8J1Z474-F1
#
_cell.length_a   1.000
_cell.length_b   1.000
_cell.length_c   1.000
_cell.angle_alpha   90.00
_cell.angle_beta   90.00
_cell.angle_gamma   90.00
#
_symmetry.space_group_name_H-M   'P 1'
#
loop_
_entity.id
_entity.type
_entity.pdbx_description
1 polymer ?
#
loop_
_entity_poly.entity_id
_entity_poly.type
_entity_poly.pdbx_seq_one_letter_code
_entity_poly.pdbx_strand_id
1 'polypeptide(L)'
;MNNSIINILYTSFDTSTSTTTAPTIPYCDKMAEEKTAVERLLRAEAVPDEQIRLLLDEGYDTRSVLKSMTEQNMEELGLKKGHISKLRLVQQKLGKKTTEKAPAASLTTNPVEYVREYLREYLTLGEAPFCRFCSDSWSVAETNRPEKKQKGAEYTPRGVEEIQKLVQVWQSYAHPRARNFFATTELLEHVLTQVARGVDREDDPILADGDHCIFWYGDVTKDEEAAIRMVKPGEEKESITYVNRVLAFIFATDESFTKLMSLPKTPFKMCCQNQLCINLSHISSSAD
;
A
#
# COMPACT_ATOMS: atom_id res chain seq x y z
N MET A 1 52.87 36.00 -1.17
CA MET A 1 51.76 36.47 -2.02
C MET A 1 50.50 36.02 -1.31
N ASN A 2 49.83 36.99 -0.68
CA ASN A 2 48.83 36.83 0.36
C ASN A 2 47.41 36.98 -0.20
N ASN A 3 46.50 36.16 0.34
CA ASN A 3 45.13 36.45 0.83
C ASN A 3 44.12 37.32 0.04
N SER A 4 42.85 37.02 0.38
CA SER A 4 41.66 37.90 0.36
C SER A 4 40.91 37.92 -0.98
N ILE A 5 39.62 37.58 -1.12
CA ILE A 5 38.37 38.05 -0.46
C ILE A 5 37.27 37.04 -0.88
N ILE A 6 36.34 36.56 -0.04
CA ILE A 6 35.03 37.18 0.28
C ILE A 6 34.52 36.70 1.66
N ASN A 7 34.13 37.69 2.48
CA ASN A 7 33.48 37.64 3.79
C ASN A 7 32.06 37.05 3.72
N ILE A 8 31.67 36.15 4.63
CA ILE A 8 31.02 36.39 5.95
C ILE A 8 29.75 37.24 5.87
N LEU A 9 28.59 36.59 6.06
CA LEU A 9 27.57 37.00 7.03
C LEU A 9 26.92 35.76 7.65
N TYR A 10 27.38 35.45 8.87
CA TYR A 10 26.70 34.62 9.86
C TYR A 10 25.60 35.48 10.51
N THR A 11 24.37 34.99 10.57
CA THR A 11 23.43 35.38 11.62
C THR A 11 23.00 34.12 12.36
N SER A 12 23.32 34.14 13.65
CA SER A 12 23.03 33.15 14.66
C SER A 12 21.52 32.98 14.86
N PHE A 13 21.04 31.73 14.85
CA PHE A 13 19.77 31.37 15.47
C PHE A 13 20.05 30.49 16.68
N ASP A 14 19.57 30.97 17.83
CA ASP A 14 19.68 30.33 19.14
C ASP A 14 19.05 28.93 19.15
N THR A 15 19.84 27.95 19.57
CA THR A 15 19.36 26.62 19.94
C THR A 15 18.78 26.66 21.34
N SER A 16 17.48 26.95 21.47
CA SER A 16 16.71 26.55 22.64
C SER A 16 16.23 25.11 22.46
N THR A 17 16.90 24.19 23.13
CA THR A 17 16.52 22.79 23.30
C THR A 17 15.17 22.70 24.04
N SER A 18 14.10 22.36 23.33
CA SER A 18 12.89 21.80 23.94
C SER A 18 12.91 20.28 23.74
N THR A 19 13.16 19.57 24.83
CA THR A 19 13.04 18.11 24.90
C THR A 19 11.56 17.76 24.89
N THR A 20 10.98 17.65 23.70
CA THR A 20 9.62 17.11 23.54
C THR A 20 9.72 15.60 23.46
N THR A 21 9.45 14.92 24.58
CA THR A 21 9.17 13.48 24.60
C THR A 21 7.93 13.23 23.75
N ALA A 22 8.11 12.59 22.60
CA ALA A 22 7.02 12.17 21.74
C ALA A 22 6.10 11.19 22.51
N PRO A 23 4.77 11.34 22.41
CA PRO A 23 3.84 10.41 23.01
C PRO A 23 3.95 9.05 22.29
N THR A 24 4.41 8.04 23.01
CA THR A 24 4.42 6.65 22.55
C THR A 24 2.97 6.22 22.34
N ILE A 25 2.59 5.90 21.11
CA ILE A 25 1.23 5.51 20.74
C ILE A 25 1.01 4.05 21.18
N PRO A 26 0.08 3.74 22.10
CA PRO A 26 -0.07 2.42 22.73
C PRO A 26 -0.46 1.26 21.79
N TYR A 27 -0.69 1.54 20.50
CA TYR A 27 -1.19 0.57 19.52
C TYR A 27 -0.06 -0.17 18.79
N CYS A 28 1.06 0.50 18.51
CA CYS A 28 2.22 -0.11 17.84
C CYS A 28 2.90 -1.16 18.74
N ASP A 29 2.92 -0.90 20.05
CA ASP A 29 3.46 -1.82 21.06
C ASP A 29 2.66 -3.13 21.11
N LYS A 30 1.35 -3.10 20.90
CA LYS A 30 0.49 -4.28 20.99
C LYS A 30 0.75 -5.27 19.85
N MET A 31 0.94 -4.79 18.62
CA MET A 31 1.23 -5.69 17.49
C MET A 31 2.64 -6.29 17.56
N ALA A 32 3.62 -5.48 17.97
CA ALA A 32 4.97 -5.97 18.24
C ALA A 32 4.97 -7.00 19.39
N GLU A 33 4.17 -6.77 20.43
CA GLU A 33 3.97 -7.70 21.53
C GLU A 33 3.30 -9.01 21.08
N GLU A 34 2.30 -8.94 20.19
CA GLU A 34 1.65 -10.13 19.64
C GLU A 34 2.59 -10.97 18.78
N LYS A 35 3.38 -10.34 17.89
CA LYS A 35 4.41 -11.02 17.09
C LYS A 35 5.43 -11.73 17.97
N THR A 36 5.91 -11.05 19.00
CA THR A 36 6.82 -11.61 20.01
C THR A 36 6.15 -12.73 20.80
N ALA A 37 4.83 -12.67 21.00
CA ALA A 37 4.09 -13.74 21.69
C ALA A 37 3.90 -14.98 20.81
N VAL A 38 3.63 -14.83 19.51
CA VAL A 38 3.55 -15.95 18.56
C VAL A 38 4.91 -16.63 18.43
N GLU A 39 5.98 -15.85 18.27
CA GLU A 39 7.34 -16.39 18.20
C GLU A 39 7.70 -17.21 19.46
N ARG A 40 7.43 -16.67 20.66
CA ARG A 40 7.66 -17.39 21.93
C ARG A 40 6.88 -18.70 22.01
N LEU A 41 5.64 -18.72 21.52
CA LEU A 41 4.81 -19.93 21.51
C LEU A 41 5.35 -21.00 20.55
N LEU A 42 5.77 -20.59 19.35
CA LEU A 42 6.36 -21.50 18.37
C LEU A 42 7.67 -22.11 18.90
N ARG A 43 8.53 -21.30 19.53
CA ARG A 43 9.75 -21.78 20.19
C ARG A 43 9.45 -22.75 21.33
N ALA A 44 8.42 -22.48 22.14
CA ALA A 44 8.03 -23.34 23.26
C ALA A 44 7.61 -24.76 22.82
N GLU A 45 7.07 -24.92 21.61
CA GLU A 45 6.73 -26.23 21.04
C GLU A 45 7.84 -26.84 20.18
N ALA A 46 9.07 -26.31 20.30
CA ALA A 46 10.24 -26.74 19.55
C ALA A 46 10.00 -26.76 18.02
N VAL A 47 9.31 -25.73 17.51
CA VAL A 47 9.32 -25.43 16.07
C VAL A 47 10.71 -24.90 15.71
N PRO A 48 11.40 -25.44 14.69
CA PRO A 48 12.73 -24.97 14.31
C PRO A 48 12.72 -23.49 13.90
N ASP A 49 13.75 -22.74 14.28
CA ASP A 49 13.84 -21.29 14.03
C ASP A 49 13.69 -20.91 12.55
N GLU A 50 14.20 -21.75 11.63
CA GLU A 50 14.02 -21.60 10.19
C GLU A 50 12.54 -21.59 9.76
N GLN A 51 11.70 -22.40 10.41
CA GLN A 51 10.27 -22.52 10.13
C GLN A 51 9.49 -21.40 10.81
N ILE A 52 9.94 -20.96 11.98
CA ILE A 52 9.40 -19.77 12.64
C ILE A 52 9.60 -18.55 11.75
N ARG A 53 10.81 -18.36 11.21
CA ARG A 53 11.09 -17.27 10.27
C ARG A 53 10.22 -17.34 9.04
N LEU A 54 10.09 -18.51 8.41
CA LEU A 54 9.22 -18.70 7.25
C LEU A 54 7.77 -18.30 7.56
N LEU A 55 7.23 -18.72 8.72
CA LEU A 55 5.87 -18.35 9.13
C LEU A 55 5.73 -16.85 9.35
N LEU A 56 6.70 -16.19 10.00
CA LEU A 56 6.65 -14.75 10.26
C LEU A 56 6.83 -13.93 8.99
N ASP A 57 7.68 -14.36 8.06
CA ASP A 57 7.94 -13.70 6.78
C ASP A 57 6.72 -13.81 5.84
N GLU A 58 5.97 -14.92 5.91
CA GLU A 58 4.71 -15.12 5.19
C GLU A 58 3.48 -14.49 5.89
N GLY A 59 3.68 -13.72 6.96
CA GLY A 59 2.61 -12.97 7.64
C GLY A 59 1.78 -13.77 8.65
N TYR A 60 2.23 -14.95 9.08
CA TYR A 60 1.61 -15.73 10.17
C TYR A 60 2.10 -15.27 11.55
N ASP A 61 2.21 -13.96 11.75
CA ASP A 61 2.78 -13.35 12.95
C ASP A 61 1.75 -12.97 14.02
N THR A 62 0.45 -13.21 13.76
CA THR A 62 -0.62 -13.03 14.74
C THR A 62 -1.26 -14.35 15.16
N ARG A 63 -1.78 -14.39 16.40
CA ARG A 63 -2.47 -15.58 16.93
C ARG A 63 -3.71 -15.94 16.13
N SER A 64 -4.40 -14.93 15.59
CA SER A 64 -5.60 -15.12 14.78
C SER A 64 -5.28 -15.85 13.48
N VAL A 65 -4.27 -15.36 12.75
CA VAL A 65 -3.83 -15.92 11.47
C VAL A 65 -3.26 -17.34 11.66
N LEU A 66 -2.48 -17.56 12.72
CA LEU A 66 -1.97 -18.90 13.02
C LEU A 66 -3.10 -19.88 13.38
N LYS A 67 -4.19 -19.42 14.00
CA LYS A 67 -5.35 -20.26 14.36
C LYS A 67 -6.21 -20.65 13.16
N SER A 68 -6.28 -19.80 12.13
CA SER A 68 -7.02 -20.08 10.89
C SER A 68 -6.25 -20.96 9.90
N MET A 69 -4.95 -21.17 10.12
CA MET A 69 -4.11 -21.93 9.19
C MET A 69 -4.56 -23.39 9.06
N THR A 70 -4.83 -23.81 7.82
CA THR A 70 -5.23 -25.19 7.51
C THR A 70 -4.01 -26.10 7.35
N GLU A 71 -4.23 -27.40 7.38
CA GLU A 71 -3.16 -28.38 7.14
C GLU A 71 -2.57 -28.25 5.73
N GLN A 72 -3.43 -27.96 4.74
CA GLN A 72 -3.01 -27.70 3.38
C GLN A 72 -2.08 -26.47 3.30
N ASN A 73 -2.40 -25.38 3.97
CA ASN A 73 -1.50 -24.20 4.01
C ASN A 73 -0.14 -24.55 4.62
N MET A 74 -0.12 -25.43 5.63
CA MET A 74 1.14 -25.87 6.24
C MET A 74 1.95 -26.75 5.28
N GLU A 75 1.30 -27.65 4.55
CA GLU A 75 1.94 -28.49 3.54
C GLU A 75 2.50 -27.66 2.37
N GLU A 76 1.77 -26.63 1.91
CA GLU A 76 2.20 -25.69 0.87
C GLU A 76 3.45 -24.90 1.29
N LEU A 77 3.61 -24.60 2.59
CA LEU A 77 4.83 -24.01 3.17
C LEU A 77 6.00 -25.01 3.31
N GLY A 78 5.82 -26.26 2.87
CA GLY A 78 6.84 -27.31 2.96
C GLY A 78 7.06 -27.84 4.38
N LEU A 79 6.11 -27.63 5.29
CA LEU A 79 6.21 -28.16 6.66
C LEU A 79 6.08 -29.68 6.64
N LYS A 80 7.04 -30.37 7.25
CA LYS A 80 6.97 -31.81 7.46
C LYS A 80 5.82 -32.16 8.42
N LYS A 81 5.22 -33.35 8.28
CA LYS A 81 4.11 -33.82 9.13
C LYS A 81 4.33 -33.67 10.64
N GLY A 82 5.58 -33.84 11.10
CA GLY A 82 5.94 -33.61 12.50
C GLY A 82 5.83 -32.15 12.95
N HIS A 83 6.12 -31.20 12.07
CA HIS A 83 5.96 -29.76 12.34
C HIS A 83 4.50 -29.34 12.30
N ILE A 84 3.73 -29.88 11.34
CA ILE A 84 2.27 -29.70 11.28
C ILE A 84 1.62 -30.15 12.59
N SER A 85 2.02 -31.33 13.10
CA SER A 85 1.52 -31.86 14.38
C SER A 85 1.84 -30.93 15.56
N LYS A 86 3.03 -30.33 15.60
CA LYS A 86 3.41 -29.33 16.61
C LYS A 86 2.59 -28.05 16.49
N LEU A 87 2.37 -27.55 15.28
CA LEU A 87 1.53 -26.37 15.03
C LEU A 87 0.07 -26.58 15.42
N ARG A 88 -0.48 -27.78 15.19
CA ARG A 88 -1.81 -28.15 15.71
C ARG A 88 -1.88 -28.07 17.23
N LEU A 89 -0.82 -28.48 17.92
CA LEU A 89 -0.74 -28.38 19.39
C LEU A 89 -0.72 -26.92 19.85
N VAL A 90 0.00 -26.03 19.12
CA VAL A 90 -0.03 -24.58 19.34
C VAL A 90 -1.44 -24.02 19.13
N GLN A 91 -2.10 -24.35 18.01
CA GLN A 91 -3.47 -23.93 17.72
C GLN A 91 -4.46 -24.38 18.81
N GLN A 92 -4.31 -25.61 19.31
CA GLN A 92 -5.16 -26.13 20.39
C GLN A 92 -4.92 -25.38 21.72
N LYS A 93 -3.67 -25.03 22.05
CA LYS A 93 -3.33 -24.24 23.24
C LYS A 93 -3.85 -22.80 23.13
N LEU A 94 -3.79 -22.21 21.94
CA LEU A 94 -4.39 -20.91 21.66
C LEU A 94 -5.92 -20.92 21.82
N GLY A 95 -6.58 -22.02 21.49
CA GLY A 95 -8.03 -22.19 21.67
C GLY A 95 -8.49 -22.37 23.12
N LYS A 96 -7.63 -22.84 24.02
CA LYS A 96 -7.99 -23.17 25.42
C LYS A 96 -7.84 -22.00 26.40
N LYS A 97 -7.18 -20.91 26.03
CA LYS A 97 -6.80 -19.85 26.98
C LYS A 97 -7.87 -18.77 27.23
N THR A 98 -9.08 -18.91 26.69
CA THR A 98 -10.17 -17.91 26.79
C THR A 98 -11.35 -18.30 27.68
N THR A 99 -11.21 -19.29 28.57
CA THR A 99 -12.22 -19.56 29.63
C THR A 99 -11.82 -18.97 30.98
N GLU A 100 -11.54 -17.66 31.03
CA GLU A 100 -11.70 -16.87 32.25
C GLU A 100 -12.76 -15.80 32.01
N LYS A 101 -13.94 -16.13 32.54
CA LYS A 101 -15.15 -15.33 32.82
C LYS A 101 -15.12 -13.84 32.41
N ALA A 102 -15.81 -13.51 31.31
CA ALA A 102 -16.30 -12.17 30.98
C ALA A 102 -17.76 -12.27 30.46
N PRO A 103 -18.60 -11.24 30.64
CA PRO A 103 -20.04 -11.37 30.67
C PRO A 103 -20.66 -11.53 29.28
N ALA A 104 -21.80 -12.22 29.25
CA ALA A 104 -22.56 -12.56 28.07
C ALA A 104 -22.94 -11.31 27.24
N ALA A 105 -22.42 -11.24 26.03
CA ALA A 105 -23.05 -10.55 24.92
C ALA A 105 -23.04 -11.50 23.73
N SER A 106 -24.23 -11.99 23.40
CA SER A 106 -24.49 -12.88 22.27
C SER A 106 -24.34 -12.13 20.95
N LEU A 107 -23.35 -12.50 20.14
CA LEU A 107 -23.43 -12.36 18.69
C LEU A 107 -23.08 -13.72 18.09
N THR A 108 -24.13 -14.50 17.85
CA THR A 108 -24.07 -15.74 17.09
C THR A 108 -24.18 -15.39 15.61
N THR A 109 -23.06 -15.17 14.95
CA THR A 109 -22.99 -15.37 13.51
C THR A 109 -21.93 -16.40 13.21
N ASN A 110 -22.38 -17.46 12.53
CA ASN A 110 -21.59 -18.58 12.08
C ASN A 110 -20.41 -18.04 11.24
N PRO A 111 -19.15 -18.47 11.46
CA PRO A 111 -18.00 -18.00 10.68
C PRO A 111 -18.16 -18.18 9.16
N VAL A 112 -18.95 -19.18 8.74
CA VAL A 112 -19.30 -19.38 7.33
C VAL A 112 -20.31 -18.34 6.86
N GLU A 113 -21.26 -17.92 7.70
CA GLU A 113 -22.13 -16.78 7.41
C GLU A 113 -21.35 -15.47 7.40
N TYR A 114 -20.38 -15.26 8.29
CA TYR A 114 -19.51 -14.08 8.28
C TYR A 114 -18.66 -13.99 7.02
N VAL A 115 -18.04 -15.10 6.57
CA VAL A 115 -17.29 -15.11 5.29
C VAL A 115 -18.23 -14.92 4.10
N ARG A 116 -19.46 -15.42 4.18
CA ARG A 116 -20.48 -15.26 3.13
C ARG A 116 -21.09 -13.86 3.11
N GLU A 117 -21.25 -13.21 4.26
CA GLU A 117 -21.62 -11.78 4.39
C GLU A 117 -20.46 -10.90 3.96
N TYR A 118 -19.21 -11.21 4.34
CA TYR A 118 -18.00 -10.51 3.91
C TYR A 118 -17.81 -10.60 2.39
N LEU A 119 -17.98 -11.78 1.78
CA LEU A 119 -17.95 -11.95 0.32
C LEU A 119 -19.17 -11.33 -0.36
N ARG A 120 -20.35 -11.32 0.28
CA ARG A 120 -21.54 -10.62 -0.24
C ARG A 120 -21.32 -9.11 -0.21
N GLU A 121 -20.74 -8.58 0.86
CA GLU A 121 -20.35 -7.18 1.02
C GLU A 121 -19.24 -6.80 0.02
N TYR A 122 -18.24 -7.66 -0.20
CA TYR A 122 -17.17 -7.50 -1.21
C TYR A 122 -17.67 -7.62 -2.66
N LEU A 123 -18.76 -8.36 -2.91
CA LEU A 123 -19.41 -8.45 -4.21
C LEU A 123 -20.50 -7.38 -4.42
N THR A 124 -20.93 -6.68 -3.36
CA THR A 124 -21.90 -5.56 -3.42
C THR A 124 -21.27 -4.18 -3.26
N LEU A 125 -20.05 -4.08 -2.71
CA LEU A 125 -19.18 -2.92 -2.86
C LEU A 125 -18.79 -2.92 -4.33
N GLY A 126 -19.58 -2.17 -5.12
CA GLY A 126 -19.52 -2.13 -6.56
C GLY A 126 -18.07 -2.18 -7.03
N GLU A 127 -17.83 -3.06 -8.00
CA GLU A 127 -16.60 -3.19 -8.74
C GLU A 127 -15.85 -1.85 -8.72
N ALA A 128 -14.70 -1.80 -8.04
CA ALA A 128 -13.83 -0.65 -8.22
C ALA A 128 -13.70 -0.46 -9.73
N PRO A 129 -13.85 0.77 -10.29
CA PRO A 129 -14.00 1.02 -11.73
C PRO A 129 -12.82 0.57 -12.60
N PHE A 130 -11.86 -0.15 -12.01
CA PHE A 130 -10.68 -0.74 -12.57
C PHE A 130 -10.94 -1.98 -13.47
N CYS A 131 -12.08 -2.04 -14.17
CA CYS A 131 -12.37 -3.09 -15.16
C CYS A 131 -12.56 -2.55 -16.58
N ARG A 132 -11.68 -1.61 -16.98
CA ARG A 132 -11.36 -1.35 -18.39
C ARG A 132 -9.84 -1.23 -18.56
N PHE A 133 -9.13 -2.26 -18.14
CA PHE A 133 -7.82 -2.49 -18.73
C PHE A 133 -8.06 -2.70 -20.23
N CYS A 134 -7.37 -1.97 -21.10
CA CYS A 134 -7.55 -1.99 -22.56
C CYS A 134 -7.64 -3.44 -23.07
N SER A 135 -8.86 -4.00 -23.13
CA SER A 135 -9.10 -5.29 -23.74
C SER A 135 -9.07 -5.07 -25.24
N ASP A 136 -8.36 -5.92 -25.95
CA ASP A 136 -7.98 -5.85 -27.38
C ASP A 136 -9.15 -5.83 -28.39
N SER A 137 -10.19 -5.03 -28.18
CA SER A 137 -11.29 -4.87 -29.13
C SER A 137 -11.95 -3.50 -29.04
N TRP A 138 -11.15 -2.44 -29.18
CA TRP A 138 -11.66 -1.22 -29.80
C TRP A 138 -11.21 -1.24 -31.25
N SER A 139 -12.18 -1.50 -32.13
CA SER A 139 -12.06 -1.29 -33.56
C SER A 139 -11.43 0.08 -33.79
N VAL A 140 -10.32 0.06 -34.53
CA VAL A 140 -9.58 1.22 -35.03
C VAL A 140 -10.56 2.26 -35.57
N ALA A 141 -10.92 3.22 -34.74
CA ALA A 141 -11.56 4.45 -35.15
C ALA A 141 -10.56 5.55 -34.83
N GLU A 142 -9.93 6.03 -35.89
CA GLU A 142 -8.92 7.07 -35.93
C GLU A 142 -9.40 8.38 -35.30
N THR A 143 -9.15 8.58 -34.00
CA THR A 143 -8.98 9.92 -33.40
C THR A 143 -8.24 9.82 -32.06
N ASN A 144 -6.94 9.54 -32.03
CA ASN A 144 -6.12 9.88 -30.86
C ASN A 144 -4.93 10.73 -31.31
N ARG A 145 -5.24 12.00 -31.52
CA ARG A 145 -4.24 13.07 -31.48
C ARG A 145 -3.74 13.11 -30.03
N PRO A 146 -2.42 13.15 -29.77
CA PRO A 146 -1.94 13.32 -28.41
C PRO A 146 -2.60 14.58 -27.83
N GLU A 147 -3.31 14.43 -26.72
CA GLU A 147 -3.74 15.57 -25.91
C GLU A 147 -2.47 16.25 -25.39
N LYS A 148 -1.90 17.11 -26.24
CA LYS A 148 -0.94 18.11 -25.81
C LYS A 148 -1.66 18.87 -24.71
N LYS A 149 -1.08 18.83 -23.50
CA LYS A 149 -1.43 19.67 -22.34
C LYS A 149 -2.20 20.88 -22.84
N GLN A 150 -3.53 20.89 -22.67
CA GLN A 150 -4.34 21.99 -23.19
C GLN A 150 -3.71 23.26 -22.62
N LYS A 151 -3.17 24.07 -23.53
CA LYS A 151 -2.43 25.29 -23.23
C LYS A 151 -3.46 26.27 -22.66
N GLY A 152 -3.86 26.10 -21.40
CA GLY A 152 -4.99 26.83 -20.82
C GLY A 152 -5.63 26.23 -19.56
N ALA A 153 -5.42 24.94 -19.23
CA ALA A 153 -5.88 24.41 -17.94
C ALA A 153 -4.90 24.86 -16.84
N GLU A 154 -5.28 25.91 -16.10
CA GLU A 154 -4.53 26.41 -14.95
C GLU A 154 -4.67 25.41 -13.80
N TYR A 155 -3.54 24.91 -13.31
CA TYR A 155 -3.51 23.98 -12.18
C TYR A 155 -4.10 24.64 -10.94
N THR A 156 -5.16 24.04 -10.42
CA THR A 156 -5.81 24.48 -9.19
C THR A 156 -5.50 23.49 -8.07
N PRO A 157 -4.72 23.90 -7.04
CA PRO A 157 -4.41 23.01 -5.93
C PRO A 157 -5.63 22.80 -5.01
N ARG A 158 -5.71 21.61 -4.40
CA ARG A 158 -6.69 21.32 -3.34
C ARG A 158 -6.31 21.95 -2.00
N GLY A 159 -7.32 22.29 -1.20
CA GLY A 159 -7.14 22.68 0.20
C GLY A 159 -6.74 21.50 1.09
N VAL A 160 -6.16 21.78 2.26
CA VAL A 160 -5.68 20.74 3.18
C VAL A 160 -6.82 19.81 3.64
N GLU A 161 -7.99 20.36 3.96
CA GLU A 161 -9.15 19.57 4.39
C GLU A 161 -9.72 18.69 3.25
N GLU A 162 -9.68 19.19 2.02
CA GLU A 162 -10.13 18.45 0.83
C GLU A 162 -9.20 17.29 0.55
N ILE A 163 -7.88 17.52 0.65
CA ILE A 163 -6.87 16.47 0.53
C ILE A 163 -7.11 15.38 1.59
N GLN A 164 -7.32 15.75 2.85
CA GLN A 164 -7.55 14.77 3.92
C GLN A 164 -8.79 13.91 3.65
N LYS A 165 -9.90 14.53 3.25
CA LYS A 165 -11.14 13.81 2.88
C LYS A 165 -10.91 12.87 1.70
N LEU A 166 -10.23 13.35 0.66
CA LEU A 166 -9.93 12.57 -0.53
C LEU A 166 -9.02 11.36 -0.22
N VAL A 167 -7.99 11.58 0.59
CA VAL A 167 -7.08 10.51 1.02
C VAL A 167 -7.81 9.45 1.85
N GLN A 168 -8.72 9.84 2.74
CA GLN A 168 -9.56 8.89 3.49
C GLN A 168 -10.42 8.02 2.56
N VAL A 169 -11.01 8.64 1.53
CA VAL A 169 -11.77 7.91 0.50
C VAL A 169 -10.85 6.94 -0.23
N TRP A 170 -9.71 7.39 -0.75
CA TRP A 170 -8.76 6.53 -1.46
C TRP A 170 -8.20 5.39 -0.60
N GLN A 171 -7.93 5.61 0.70
CA GLN A 171 -7.49 4.55 1.60
C GLN A 171 -8.49 3.38 1.68
N SER A 172 -9.79 3.64 1.54
CA SER A 172 -10.80 2.58 1.51
C SER A 172 -10.69 1.67 0.29
N TYR A 173 -10.24 2.21 -0.85
CA TYR A 173 -9.99 1.49 -2.11
C TYR A 173 -8.60 0.85 -2.20
N ALA A 174 -7.69 1.20 -1.28
CA ALA A 174 -6.33 0.67 -1.30
C ALA A 174 -6.31 -0.85 -1.10
N HIS A 175 -5.59 -1.55 -1.98
CA HIS A 175 -5.45 -2.99 -1.93
C HIS A 175 -4.76 -3.45 -0.64
N PRO A 176 -5.14 -4.61 -0.05
CA PRO A 176 -4.50 -5.14 1.15
C PRO A 176 -2.96 -5.24 1.06
N ARG A 177 -2.42 -5.57 -0.13
CA ARG A 177 -0.97 -5.62 -0.36
C ARG A 177 -0.26 -4.29 -0.07
N ALA A 178 -0.91 -3.17 -0.34
CA ALA A 178 -0.38 -1.85 -0.04
C ALA A 178 -0.37 -1.59 1.47
N ARG A 179 -1.45 -1.93 2.16
CA ARG A 179 -1.54 -1.80 3.63
C ARG A 179 -0.45 -2.62 4.32
N ASN A 180 -0.16 -3.83 3.83
CA ASN A 180 0.92 -4.67 4.33
C ASN A 180 2.31 -4.07 4.05
N PHE A 181 2.51 -3.52 2.85
CA PHE A 181 3.79 -2.95 2.45
C PHE A 181 4.13 -1.65 3.19
N PHE A 182 3.19 -0.72 3.31
CA PHE A 182 3.44 0.56 3.99
C PHE A 182 3.55 0.41 5.51
N ALA A 183 3.27 -0.78 6.07
CA ALA A 183 3.33 -1.16 7.49
C ALA A 183 2.41 -0.36 8.44
N THR A 184 2.26 0.94 8.22
CA THR A 184 1.39 1.83 8.97
C THR A 184 0.51 2.66 8.03
N THR A 185 -0.67 3.03 8.52
CA THR A 185 -1.63 3.83 7.75
C THR A 185 -1.06 5.20 7.41
N GLU A 186 -0.23 5.77 8.27
CA GLU A 186 0.37 7.10 8.11
C GLU A 186 1.32 7.15 6.92
N LEU A 187 2.06 6.07 6.64
CA LEU A 187 2.96 6.02 5.49
C LEU A 187 2.18 5.96 4.17
N LEU A 188 1.09 5.18 4.14
CA LEU A 188 0.17 5.17 2.99
C LEU A 188 -0.53 6.53 2.83
N GLU A 189 -1.00 7.12 3.92
CA GLU A 189 -1.60 8.47 3.94
C GLU A 189 -0.64 9.52 3.39
N HIS A 190 0.63 9.46 3.77
CA HIS A 190 1.65 10.39 3.31
C HIS A 190 1.85 10.30 1.79
N VAL A 191 1.88 9.08 1.23
CA VAL A 191 1.98 8.88 -0.22
C VAL A 191 0.73 9.38 -0.94
N LEU A 192 -0.46 9.04 -0.45
CA LEU A 192 -1.72 9.49 -1.05
C LEU A 192 -1.91 11.01 -0.95
N THR A 193 -1.43 11.63 0.13
CA THR A 193 -1.41 13.09 0.30
C THR A 193 -0.54 13.76 -0.75
N GLN A 194 0.63 13.19 -1.05
CA GLN A 194 1.48 13.69 -2.13
C GLN A 194 0.79 13.56 -3.49
N VAL A 195 0.09 12.44 -3.74
CA VAL A 195 -0.69 12.26 -4.97
C VAL A 195 -1.77 13.33 -5.08
N ALA A 196 -2.60 13.51 -4.05
CA ALA A 196 -3.69 14.49 -4.03
C ALA A 196 -3.22 15.94 -4.21
N ARG A 197 -1.99 16.26 -3.79
CA ARG A 197 -1.34 17.57 -3.97
C ARG A 197 -0.72 17.76 -5.36
N GLY A 198 -0.48 16.70 -6.09
CA GLY A 198 0.15 16.76 -7.41
C GLY A 198 -0.84 16.52 -8.55
N VAL A 199 -2.13 16.49 -8.28
CA VAL A 199 -3.19 16.44 -9.30
C VAL A 199 -4.13 17.63 -9.14
N ASP A 200 -4.71 18.07 -10.25
CA ASP A 200 -5.69 19.16 -10.24
C ASP A 200 -6.87 18.85 -9.32
N ARG A 201 -7.46 19.89 -8.74
CA ARG A 201 -8.60 19.83 -7.83
C ARG A 201 -9.77 19.02 -8.37
N GLU A 202 -10.03 19.09 -9.67
CA GLU A 202 -11.18 18.44 -10.30
C GLU A 202 -10.86 17.03 -10.83
N ASP A 203 -9.61 16.59 -10.78
CA ASP A 203 -9.17 15.30 -11.34
C ASP A 203 -8.98 14.22 -10.26
N ASP A 204 -9.52 13.01 -10.47
CA ASP A 204 -9.30 11.85 -9.59
C ASP A 204 -8.59 10.70 -10.35
N PRO A 205 -7.29 10.44 -10.11
CA PRO A 205 -6.53 9.42 -10.84
C PRO A 205 -6.93 7.96 -10.52
N ILE A 206 -7.77 7.75 -9.51
CA ILE A 206 -8.15 6.42 -8.99
C ILE A 206 -9.60 6.08 -9.37
N LEU A 207 -10.50 7.07 -9.27
CA LEU A 207 -11.94 6.87 -9.50
C LEU A 207 -12.44 7.47 -10.82
N ALA A 208 -11.57 8.04 -11.66
CA ALA A 208 -11.96 8.50 -12.99
C ALA A 208 -12.43 7.35 -13.90
N ASP A 209 -13.33 7.68 -14.81
CA ASP A 209 -13.92 6.79 -15.81
C ASP A 209 -12.93 6.31 -16.90
N GLY A 210 -11.75 6.91 -16.96
CA GLY A 210 -10.69 6.58 -17.93
C GLY A 210 -10.78 7.38 -19.23
N ASP A 211 -11.73 8.30 -19.37
CA ASP A 211 -12.00 8.97 -20.64
C ASP A 211 -11.04 10.14 -20.92
N HIS A 212 -10.41 10.72 -19.88
CA HIS A 212 -9.46 11.83 -20.03
C HIS A 212 -8.12 11.61 -19.29
N CYS A 213 -7.09 12.34 -19.75
CA CYS A 213 -5.78 12.33 -19.11
C CYS A 213 -5.83 13.09 -17.78
N ILE A 214 -5.19 12.53 -16.75
CA ILE A 214 -5.04 13.19 -15.44
C ILE A 214 -3.57 13.52 -15.24
N PHE A 215 -3.24 14.80 -15.22
CA PHE A 215 -1.85 15.25 -15.26
C PHE A 215 -1.24 15.42 -13.87
N TRP A 216 0.04 15.06 -13.79
CA TRP A 216 0.88 15.29 -12.63
C TRP A 216 1.52 16.69 -12.65
N TYR A 217 1.43 17.37 -11.52
CA TYR A 217 1.95 18.71 -11.26
C TYR A 217 2.96 18.74 -10.11
N GLY A 218 3.33 17.57 -9.57
CA GLY A 218 4.35 17.45 -8.53
C GLY A 218 5.77 17.28 -9.11
N ASP A 219 6.62 16.56 -8.38
CA ASP A 219 8.01 16.35 -8.78
C ASP A 219 8.13 15.52 -10.06
N VAL A 220 9.11 15.86 -10.90
CA VAL A 220 9.41 15.11 -12.12
C VAL A 220 10.85 14.62 -12.12
N THR A 221 11.10 13.50 -12.80
CA THR A 221 12.47 13.02 -13.04
C THR A 221 13.18 13.91 -14.08
N LYS A 222 14.47 13.63 -14.32
CA LYS A 222 15.24 14.30 -15.39
C LYS A 222 14.65 14.06 -16.78
N ASP A 223 13.94 12.95 -16.95
CA ASP A 223 13.34 12.52 -18.21
C ASP A 223 11.85 12.94 -18.32
N GLU A 224 11.43 13.91 -17.50
CA GLU A 224 10.05 14.46 -17.45
C GLU A 224 8.97 13.42 -17.08
N GLU A 225 9.32 12.45 -16.23
CA GLU A 225 8.39 11.41 -15.76
C GLU A 225 7.86 11.74 -14.36
N ALA A 226 6.58 11.43 -14.10
CA ALA A 226 5.94 11.72 -12.81
C ALA A 226 6.61 10.95 -11.66
N ALA A 227 7.08 11.68 -10.65
CA ALA A 227 7.87 11.14 -9.54
C ALA A 227 7.29 11.51 -8.16
N ILE A 228 7.54 10.63 -7.19
CA ILE A 228 7.19 10.83 -5.78
C ILE A 228 8.36 10.43 -4.88
N ARG A 229 8.50 11.11 -3.74
CA ARG A 229 9.49 10.77 -2.72
C ARG A 229 8.83 9.98 -1.60
N MET A 230 9.41 8.84 -1.27
CA MET A 230 8.95 8.02 -0.14
C MET A 230 10.10 7.23 0.46
N VAL A 231 10.02 6.98 1.76
CA VAL A 231 10.90 6.01 2.42
C VAL A 231 10.33 4.62 2.16
N LYS A 232 11.12 3.75 1.53
CA LYS A 232 10.69 2.36 1.31
C LYS A 232 10.80 1.57 2.62
N PRO A 233 9.96 0.56 2.83
CA PRO A 233 10.10 -0.33 3.98
C PRO A 233 11.50 -0.94 4.03
N GLY A 234 12.19 -0.79 5.16
CA GLY A 234 13.56 -1.26 5.36
C GLY A 234 14.66 -0.30 4.89
N GLU A 235 14.31 0.84 4.30
CA GLU A 235 15.24 1.93 4.00
C GLU A 235 15.09 3.06 5.05
N GLU A 236 16.18 3.73 5.40
CA GLU A 236 16.16 4.90 6.29
C GLU A 236 16.05 6.22 5.50
N LYS A 237 16.40 6.19 4.21
CA LYS A 237 16.48 7.36 3.35
C LYS A 237 15.29 7.41 2.41
N GLU A 238 14.86 8.62 2.10
CA GLU A 238 13.88 8.84 1.05
C GLU A 238 14.45 8.40 -0.31
N SER A 239 13.63 7.64 -1.03
CA SER A 239 13.89 7.16 -2.38
C SER A 239 12.89 7.79 -3.35
N ILE A 240 13.36 8.16 -4.53
CA ILE A 240 12.48 8.60 -5.63
C ILE A 240 11.90 7.37 -6.31
N THR A 241 10.59 7.36 -6.52
CA THR A 241 9.86 6.32 -7.27
C THR A 241 8.87 6.97 -8.24
N TYR A 242 8.38 6.23 -9.21
CA TYR A 242 7.42 6.70 -10.22
C TYR A 242 5.97 6.63 -9.72
N VAL A 243 5.20 7.69 -9.96
CA VAL A 243 3.81 7.82 -9.48
C VAL A 243 2.92 6.70 -10.03
N ASN A 244 3.00 6.42 -11.34
CA ASN A 244 2.17 5.39 -11.97
C ASN A 244 2.42 3.98 -11.40
N ARG A 245 3.68 3.65 -11.05
CA ARG A 245 4.02 2.38 -10.39
C ARG A 245 3.47 2.30 -8.98
N VAL A 246 3.55 3.39 -8.23
CA VAL A 246 3.01 3.46 -6.86
C VAL A 246 1.49 3.33 -6.89
N LEU A 247 0.80 4.04 -7.78
CA LEU A 247 -0.66 3.94 -7.91
C LEU A 247 -1.08 2.53 -8.33
N ALA A 248 -0.41 1.92 -9.31
CA ALA A 248 -0.69 0.54 -9.70
C ALA A 248 -0.47 -0.43 -8.54
N PHE A 249 0.60 -0.26 -7.77
CA PHE A 249 0.84 -1.06 -6.58
C PHE A 249 -0.29 -0.93 -5.55
N ILE A 250 -0.78 0.30 -5.32
CA ILE A 250 -1.81 0.57 -4.32
C ILE A 250 -3.20 0.11 -4.76
N PHE A 251 -3.59 0.34 -6.02
CA PHE A 251 -5.00 0.29 -6.43
C PHE A 251 -5.32 -0.76 -7.50
N ALA A 252 -4.34 -1.29 -8.24
CA ALA A 252 -4.64 -2.25 -9.28
C ALA A 252 -5.32 -3.52 -8.72
N THR A 253 -6.16 -4.18 -9.49
CA THR A 253 -6.59 -5.55 -9.17
C THR A 253 -5.38 -6.49 -9.21
N ASP A 254 -5.48 -7.64 -8.54
CA ASP A 254 -4.38 -8.61 -8.55
C ASP A 254 -4.01 -9.08 -9.96
N GLU A 255 -5.00 -9.30 -10.84
CA GLU A 255 -4.76 -9.71 -12.22
C GLU A 255 -3.92 -8.68 -12.99
N SER A 256 -4.33 -7.40 -12.97
CA SER A 256 -3.59 -6.34 -13.65
C SER A 256 -2.25 -6.09 -12.98
N PHE A 257 -2.16 -6.18 -11.66
CA PHE A 257 -0.92 -6.03 -10.92
C PHE A 257 0.09 -7.10 -11.33
N THR A 258 -0.31 -8.37 -11.44
CA THR A 258 0.56 -9.45 -11.93
C THR A 258 1.10 -9.16 -13.33
N LYS A 259 0.25 -8.68 -14.25
CA LYS A 259 0.68 -8.28 -15.60
C LYS A 259 1.68 -7.13 -15.54
N LEU A 260 1.40 -6.08 -14.77
CA LEU A 260 2.26 -4.91 -14.61
C LEU A 260 3.60 -5.25 -13.94
N MET A 261 3.67 -6.27 -13.09
CA MET A 261 4.93 -6.75 -12.50
C MET A 261 5.83 -7.50 -13.48
N SER A 262 5.30 -7.97 -14.62
CA SER A 262 6.10 -8.57 -15.69
C SER A 262 6.84 -7.54 -16.55
N LEU A 263 6.43 -6.27 -16.50
CA LEU A 263 7.04 -5.17 -17.23
C LEU A 263 8.37 -4.73 -16.59
N PRO A 264 9.28 -4.08 -17.35
CA PRO A 264 10.54 -3.55 -16.82
C PRO A 264 10.33 -2.65 -15.59
N LYS A 265 11.34 -2.55 -14.71
CA LYS A 265 11.32 -1.71 -13.50
C LYS A 265 11.52 -0.21 -13.78
N THR A 266 11.09 0.25 -14.96
CA THR A 266 11.03 1.64 -15.41
C THR A 266 9.60 2.17 -15.21
N PRO A 267 9.30 3.47 -15.37
CA PRO A 267 7.90 3.91 -15.29
C PRO A 267 7.10 3.24 -16.38
N PHE A 268 5.82 2.96 -16.08
CA PHE A 268 4.94 2.37 -17.07
C PHE A 268 4.69 3.36 -18.21
N LYS A 269 4.65 2.85 -19.44
CA LYS A 269 4.22 3.65 -20.57
C LYS A 269 2.72 3.92 -20.48
N MET A 270 2.30 5.07 -20.99
CA MET A 270 0.90 5.49 -20.95
C MET A 270 0.36 5.40 -22.38
N CYS A 271 -0.84 4.83 -22.57
CA CYS A 271 -1.44 4.68 -23.90
C CYS A 271 -1.80 6.04 -24.53
N CYS A 272 -2.00 7.08 -23.71
CA CYS A 272 -2.18 8.46 -24.15
C CYS A 272 -0.87 9.16 -24.58
N GLN A 273 0.27 8.47 -24.50
CA GLN A 273 1.61 8.96 -24.88
C GLN A 273 2.11 10.17 -24.07
N ASN A 274 1.52 10.42 -22.90
CA ASN A 274 1.98 11.46 -21.98
C ASN A 274 2.44 10.84 -20.66
N GLN A 275 3.73 10.87 -20.37
CA GLN A 275 4.33 10.28 -19.16
C GLN A 275 4.02 11.05 -17.86
N LEU A 276 3.40 12.23 -17.96
CA LEU A 276 2.84 12.95 -16.82
C LEU A 276 1.37 12.57 -16.56
N CYS A 277 0.74 11.78 -17.44
CA CYS A 277 -0.55 11.19 -17.11
C CYS A 277 -0.37 10.14 -16.01
N ILE A 278 -1.19 10.22 -14.98
CA ILE A 278 -1.21 9.24 -13.87
C ILE A 278 -2.56 8.53 -13.73
N ASN A 279 -3.45 8.69 -14.72
CA ASN A 279 -4.70 7.94 -14.79
C ASN A 279 -4.37 6.44 -14.92
N LEU A 280 -4.82 5.63 -13.96
CA LEU A 280 -4.53 4.20 -13.91
C LEU A 280 -5.05 3.43 -15.13
N SER A 281 -6.19 3.86 -15.71
CA SER A 281 -6.77 3.26 -16.91
C SER A 281 -5.97 3.57 -18.17
N HIS A 282 -5.04 4.54 -18.12
CA HIS A 282 -4.17 4.89 -19.24
C HIS A 282 -2.83 4.16 -19.21
N ILE A 283 -2.58 3.28 -18.23
CA ILE A 283 -1.34 2.50 -18.19
C ILE A 283 -1.34 1.48 -19.32
N SER A 284 -0.28 1.49 -20.14
CA SER A 284 -0.10 0.52 -21.21
C SER A 284 0.21 -0.87 -20.66
N SER A 285 -0.38 -1.88 -21.29
CA SER A 285 -0.08 -3.29 -21.05
C SER A 285 1.19 -3.75 -21.79
N SER A 286 1.71 -2.95 -22.74
CA SER A 286 2.94 -3.19 -23.48
C SER A 286 4.16 -2.53 -22.82
N ALA A 287 5.33 -3.14 -23.03
CA ALA A 287 6.61 -2.53 -22.66
C ALA A 287 7.09 -1.47 -23.68
N ASP A 288 6.47 -1.42 -24.86
CA ASP A 288 6.78 -0.54 -26.00
C ASP A 288 5.85 0.68 -26.06
#